data_AF-A0A7S1RTY2-F1
#
_entry.id   AF-A0A7S1RTY2-F1
#
_cell.length_a   1.000
_cell.length_b   1.000
_cell.length_c   1.000
_cell.angle_alpha   90.00
_cell.angle_beta   90.00
_cell.angle_gamma   90.00
#
_symmetry.space_group_name_H-M   'P 1'
#
loop_
_entity.id
_entity.type
_entity.pdbx_description
1 polymer ?
#
loop_
_entity_poly.entity_id
_entity_poly.type
_entity_poly.pdbx_seq_one_letter_code
_entity_poly.pdbx_strand_id
1 'polypeptide(L)'
;MRRSGTPSLLLAACFQLAASSDGACGPEDVCPATGAQMLQTRLSPAAAEVEVGAAHSLPQARVWAATNHDVTAYPWPEQAPSVGLVERTKNVGVAISGGGLRSYAAGFGQLRALRDLDVLSNVRYLCGVSGGGLVSAVFTYHQSGVSDHTLLGQTPQPSDLTLERLSDLPHSSLGWGATADITFNLGRELVNYIARGRTRAGDIWSEALANAFLDHYGLGSDKYFTLSASSRDEILERNEGNPDINRQMFLLPAQPDRPYLLLPV
;
A
#
# COMPACT_ATOMS: atom_id res chain seq x y z
N MET A 1 -35.36 -27.00 0.70
CA MET A 1 -35.20 -25.54 0.57
C MET A 1 -34.32 -25.02 1.70
N ARG A 2 -33.00 -24.97 1.49
CA ARG A 2 -32.02 -24.39 2.42
C ARG A 2 -31.20 -23.36 1.65
N ARG A 3 -31.16 -22.13 2.16
CA ARG A 3 -30.38 -21.01 1.62
C ARG A 3 -28.90 -21.28 1.89
N SER A 4 -28.11 -21.35 0.82
CA SER A 4 -26.65 -21.40 0.86
C SER A 4 -26.10 -19.99 1.12
N GLY A 5 -25.56 -19.77 2.33
CA GLY A 5 -24.74 -18.59 2.62
C GLY A 5 -23.32 -18.83 2.14
N THR A 6 -22.83 -17.95 1.28
CA THR A 6 -21.42 -17.82 0.87
C THR A 6 -20.58 -17.19 1.99
N PRO A 7 -19.39 -17.72 2.33
CA PRO A 7 -18.44 -17.02 3.19
C PRO A 7 -17.57 -16.08 2.33
N SER A 8 -17.61 -14.78 2.66
CA SER A 8 -16.82 -13.72 2.01
C SER A 8 -15.64 -13.30 2.91
N LEU A 9 -14.41 -13.64 2.52
CA LEU A 9 -13.15 -13.15 3.12
C LEU A 9 -12.70 -11.89 2.34
N LEU A 10 -12.76 -10.67 2.89
CA LEU A 10 -11.83 -10.03 3.84
C LEU A 10 -10.41 -9.85 3.27
N LEU A 11 -10.24 -8.80 2.45
CA LEU A 11 -9.04 -7.96 2.46
C LEU A 11 -9.44 -6.49 2.25
N ALA A 12 -10.37 -6.01 3.07
CA ALA A 12 -10.62 -4.59 3.28
C ALA A 12 -10.23 -4.30 4.72
N ALA A 13 -9.00 -3.82 4.92
CA ALA A 13 -8.60 -3.24 6.19
C ALA A 13 -9.36 -1.92 6.34
N CYS A 14 -10.55 -1.99 6.94
CA CYS A 14 -11.35 -0.84 7.33
C CYS A 14 -10.54 0.04 8.29
N PHE A 15 -10.14 1.23 7.82
CA PHE A 15 -9.80 2.35 8.69
C PHE A 15 -11.08 2.82 9.38
N GLN A 16 -11.37 2.32 10.58
CA GLN A 16 -12.34 2.94 11.47
C GLN A 16 -11.65 4.10 12.19
N LEU A 17 -11.78 5.30 11.63
CA LEU A 17 -11.63 6.54 12.37
C LEU A 17 -12.79 6.62 13.38
N ALA A 18 -12.54 6.20 14.61
CA ALA A 18 -13.36 6.61 15.73
C ALA A 18 -13.08 8.11 15.99
N ALA A 19 -13.91 8.97 15.41
CA ALA A 19 -14.13 10.30 15.95
C ALA A 19 -14.92 10.13 17.25
N SER A 20 -14.25 10.09 18.40
CA SER A 20 -14.93 10.33 19.68
C SER A 20 -14.87 11.82 19.96
N SER A 21 -16.00 12.48 19.75
CA SER A 21 -16.33 13.77 20.34
C SER A 21 -16.32 13.65 21.87
N ASP A 22 -15.62 14.58 22.51
CA ASP A 22 -15.78 15.09 23.88
C ASP A 22 -16.27 14.14 24.98
N GLY A 23 -15.33 13.76 25.85
CA GLY A 23 -15.62 13.24 27.18
C GLY A 23 -14.32 13.16 27.99
N ALA A 24 -14.13 14.09 28.91
CA ALA A 24 -12.97 14.13 29.81
C ALA A 24 -12.89 12.86 30.68
N CYS A 25 -11.78 12.11 30.59
CA CYS A 25 -11.44 11.06 31.56
C CYS A 25 -10.60 11.67 32.69
N GLY A 26 -11.10 11.56 33.92
CA GLY A 26 -10.35 11.85 35.14
C GLY A 26 -9.31 10.75 35.45
N PRO A 27 -8.39 10.99 36.41
CA PRO A 27 -7.15 10.23 36.51
C PRO A 27 -7.22 8.85 37.18
N GLU A 28 -8.40 8.24 37.41
CA GLU A 28 -8.47 7.01 38.25
C GLU A 28 -9.26 5.81 37.72
N ASP A 29 -9.75 5.79 36.47
CA ASP A 29 -10.55 4.65 35.99
C ASP A 29 -9.76 3.67 35.09
N VAL A 30 -9.49 2.49 35.66
CA VAL A 30 -8.91 1.30 35.02
C VAL A 30 -9.96 0.61 34.15
N CYS A 31 -9.72 0.49 32.84
CA CYS A 31 -10.60 -0.24 31.92
C CYS A 31 -10.29 -1.75 31.93
N PRO A 32 -11.27 -2.66 32.11
CA PRO A 32 -11.01 -4.09 32.24
C PRO A 32 -10.79 -4.78 30.88
N ALA A 33 -9.77 -5.65 30.84
CA ALA A 33 -9.44 -6.49 29.70
C ALA A 33 -10.46 -7.65 29.54
N THR A 34 -11.17 -7.70 28.42
CA THR A 34 -12.00 -8.85 28.04
C THR A 34 -11.14 -9.83 27.22
N GLY A 35 -10.87 -11.00 27.81
CA GLY A 35 -10.06 -12.05 27.21
C GLY A 35 -10.75 -12.74 26.04
N ALA A 36 -9.97 -13.01 24.99
CA ALA A 36 -10.25 -14.01 23.98
C ALA A 36 -9.24 -15.16 24.16
N GLN A 37 -9.75 -16.35 24.46
CA GLN A 37 -8.98 -17.58 24.58
C GLN A 37 -8.28 -17.91 23.25
N MET A 38 -6.94 -17.95 23.28
CA MET A 38 -6.09 -18.47 22.21
C MET A 38 -6.30 -19.99 22.07
N LEU A 39 -6.79 -20.43 20.92
CA LEU A 39 -6.60 -21.81 20.46
C LEU A 39 -5.17 -21.91 19.88
N GLN A 40 -4.23 -22.44 20.65
CA GLN A 40 -2.87 -22.72 20.18
C GLN A 40 -2.86 -24.03 19.38
N THR A 41 -2.87 -23.93 18.05
CA THR A 41 -2.49 -25.05 17.19
C THR A 41 -0.97 -25.07 17.06
N ARG A 42 -0.31 -26.06 17.68
CA ARG A 42 1.13 -26.28 17.53
C ARG A 42 1.45 -26.63 16.07
N LEU A 43 2.12 -25.73 15.36
CA LEU A 43 2.74 -26.03 14.07
C LEU A 43 4.22 -26.43 14.30
N SER A 44 4.59 -27.61 13.79
CA SER A 44 5.94 -28.18 13.83
C SER A 44 6.92 -27.46 12.88
N PRO A 45 8.25 -27.56 13.10
CA PRO A 45 9.25 -26.62 12.57
C PRO A 45 9.81 -27.02 11.19
N ALA A 46 8.94 -27.15 10.19
CA ALA A 46 9.35 -27.19 8.79
C ALA A 46 8.55 -26.11 8.04
N ALA A 47 9.19 -25.41 7.10
CA ALA A 47 8.50 -24.49 6.21
C ALA A 47 7.32 -25.22 5.56
N ALA A 48 6.11 -24.96 6.05
CA ALA A 48 4.91 -25.62 5.57
C ALA A 48 4.30 -24.71 4.51
N GLU A 49 4.40 -25.14 3.25
CA GLU A 49 3.47 -24.68 2.21
C GLU A 49 2.07 -25.12 2.63
N VAL A 50 1.18 -24.16 2.86
CA VAL A 50 -0.22 -24.43 3.16
C VAL A 50 -1.01 -24.09 1.91
N GLU A 51 -1.37 -25.10 1.12
CA GLU A 51 -2.33 -24.96 0.03
C GLU A 51 -3.74 -24.83 0.60
N VAL A 52 -4.41 -23.72 0.30
CA VAL A 52 -5.82 -23.50 0.66
C VAL A 52 -6.69 -23.84 -0.55
N GLY A 53 -7.58 -24.83 -0.38
CA GLY A 53 -8.38 -25.44 -1.44
C GLY A 53 -9.52 -24.58 -2.02
N ALA A 54 -9.83 -24.89 -3.28
CA ALA A 54 -10.63 -24.16 -4.27
C ALA A 54 -12.07 -23.74 -3.89
N ALA A 55 -12.34 -22.44 -4.10
CA ALA A 55 -13.61 -21.90 -4.59
C ALA A 55 -13.34 -20.52 -5.21
N HIS A 56 -13.28 -20.45 -6.55
CA HIS A 56 -12.51 -19.44 -7.33
C HIS A 56 -11.04 -19.46 -6.91
N SER A 57 -10.15 -20.02 -7.73
CA SER A 57 -8.78 -20.32 -7.34
C SER A 57 -8.05 -19.05 -6.94
N LEU A 58 -8.06 -18.76 -5.64
CA LEU A 58 -7.30 -17.67 -5.06
C LEU A 58 -5.84 -17.85 -5.50
N PRO A 59 -5.13 -16.75 -5.81
CA PRO A 59 -3.72 -16.83 -6.13
C PRO A 59 -2.99 -17.64 -5.05
N GLN A 60 -2.22 -18.63 -5.48
CA GLN A 60 -1.27 -19.32 -4.62
C GLN A 60 -0.23 -18.30 -4.15
N ALA A 61 -0.42 -17.81 -2.93
CA ALA A 61 0.46 -16.86 -2.29
C ALA A 61 1.54 -17.59 -1.48
N ARG A 62 2.78 -17.11 -1.57
CA ARG A 62 3.82 -17.50 -0.63
C ARG A 62 3.74 -16.58 0.57
N VAL A 63 3.72 -17.17 1.76
CA VAL A 63 3.78 -16.45 3.02
C VAL A 63 5.15 -16.73 3.64
N TRP A 64 5.89 -15.66 3.92
CA TRP A 64 7.14 -15.73 4.65
C TRP A 64 6.85 -15.51 6.13
N ALA A 65 6.79 -16.61 6.88
CA ALA A 65 6.64 -16.56 8.34
C ALA A 65 7.99 -16.83 9.00
N ALA A 66 8.48 -15.86 9.78
CA ALA A 66 9.62 -16.10 10.65
C ALA A 66 9.19 -17.01 11.81
N THR A 67 9.64 -18.26 11.79
CA THR A 67 9.30 -19.27 12.81
C THR A 67 10.19 -19.21 14.05
N ASN A 68 11.32 -18.51 13.96
CA ASN A 68 12.27 -18.30 15.06
C ASN A 68 12.30 -16.82 15.45
N HIS A 69 12.66 -16.53 16.71
CA HIS A 69 12.79 -15.15 17.20
C HIS A 69 13.92 -14.36 16.51
N ASP A 70 14.82 -15.02 15.79
CA ASP A 70 15.84 -14.35 15.00
C ASP A 70 15.35 -14.06 13.57
N VAL A 71 14.63 -12.95 13.44
CA VAL A 71 14.14 -12.41 12.16
C VAL A 71 15.26 -11.89 11.26
N THR A 72 16.49 -11.76 11.78
CA THR A 72 17.62 -11.16 11.04
C THR A 72 18.35 -12.18 10.17
N ALA A 73 18.30 -13.46 10.53
CA ALA A 73 18.86 -14.56 9.73
C ALA A 73 17.88 -15.12 8.69
N TYR A 74 16.67 -14.56 8.58
CA TYR A 74 15.64 -15.06 7.69
C TYR A 74 15.91 -14.62 6.24
N PRO A 75 15.80 -15.51 5.24
CA PRO A 75 16.08 -15.19 3.83
C PRO A 75 14.92 -14.44 3.20
N TRP A 76 14.80 -13.15 3.52
CA TRP A 76 13.75 -12.30 2.99
C TRP A 76 13.87 -12.15 1.46
N PRO A 77 12.75 -12.18 0.71
CA PRO A 77 12.78 -12.22 -0.75
C PRO A 77 13.46 -10.99 -1.36
N GLU A 78 13.37 -9.82 -0.72
CA GLU A 78 14.03 -8.60 -1.18
C GLU A 78 15.54 -8.59 -0.96
N GLN A 79 16.06 -9.50 -0.14
CA GLN A 79 17.49 -9.68 0.11
C GLN A 79 18.13 -10.66 -0.88
N ALA A 80 17.35 -11.25 -1.79
CA ALA A 80 17.88 -12.15 -2.81
C ALA A 80 18.89 -11.40 -3.72
N PRO A 81 20.05 -11.99 -4.05
CA PRO A 81 21.04 -11.35 -4.94
C PRO A 81 20.49 -10.98 -6.31
N SER A 82 19.48 -11.71 -6.82
CA SER A 82 18.79 -11.40 -8.09
C SER A 82 18.04 -10.07 -8.05
N VAL A 83 17.63 -9.63 -6.85
CA VAL A 83 17.01 -8.31 -6.64
C VAL A 83 18.09 -7.24 -6.56
N GLY A 84 19.25 -7.53 -5.96
CA GLY A 84 20.40 -6.63 -5.82
C GLY A 84 20.19 -5.45 -4.85
N LEU A 85 19.11 -5.49 -4.05
CA LEU A 85 18.68 -4.38 -3.20
C LEU A 85 19.73 -4.05 -2.14
N VAL A 86 20.30 -5.08 -1.52
CA VAL A 86 21.26 -4.94 -0.42
C VAL A 86 22.56 -4.32 -0.91
N GLU A 87 23.02 -4.69 -2.11
CA GLU A 87 24.25 -4.22 -2.73
C GLU A 87 24.15 -2.77 -3.18
N ARG A 88 23.01 -2.35 -3.74
CA ARG A 88 22.84 -0.99 -4.26
C ARG A 88 22.49 0.06 -3.22
N THR A 89 21.94 -0.34 -2.06
CA THR A 89 21.41 0.59 -1.04
C THR A 89 22.18 0.54 0.28
N LYS A 90 22.02 1.54 1.14
CA LYS A 90 22.51 1.52 2.53
C LYS A 90 21.45 0.93 3.45
N ASN A 91 21.85 0.51 4.66
CA ASN A 91 20.91 0.00 5.66
C ASN A 91 20.09 1.12 6.31
N VAL A 92 19.26 1.80 5.51
CA VAL A 92 18.43 2.94 5.90
C VAL A 92 17.00 2.68 5.47
N GLY A 93 16.07 2.85 6.41
CA GLY A 93 14.63 2.82 6.16
C GLY A 93 14.02 4.20 6.37
N VAL A 94 13.08 4.57 5.50
CA VAL A 94 12.23 5.76 5.64
C VAL A 94 10.81 5.31 5.92
N ALA A 95 10.20 5.84 6.98
CA ALA A 95 8.81 5.54 7.34
C ALA A 95 7.97 6.81 7.29
N ILE A 96 6.91 6.80 6.48
CA ILE A 96 5.92 7.87 6.36
C ILE A 96 4.68 7.46 7.12
N SER A 97 4.37 8.21 8.18
CA SER A 97 3.28 7.89 9.10
C SER A 97 1.89 8.02 8.47
N GLY A 98 0.86 7.56 9.19
CA GLY A 98 -0.53 7.82 8.81
C GLY A 98 -0.97 9.27 9.02
N GLY A 99 -2.14 9.62 8.47
CA GLY A 99 -2.71 10.96 8.62
C GLY A 99 -3.45 11.49 7.39
N GLY A 100 -4.01 10.60 6.57
CA GLY A 100 -4.73 10.96 5.34
C GLY A 100 -3.90 11.83 4.40
N LEU A 101 -4.56 12.77 3.71
CA LEU A 101 -3.90 13.63 2.73
C LEU A 101 -2.86 14.59 3.30
N ARG A 102 -2.98 14.94 4.58
CA ARG A 102 -1.93 15.73 5.26
C ARG A 102 -0.61 14.96 5.28
N SER A 103 -0.67 13.68 5.62
CA SER A 103 0.53 12.83 5.58
C SER A 103 1.01 12.61 4.15
N TYR A 104 0.10 12.44 3.19
CA TYR A 104 0.48 12.34 1.76
C TYR A 104 1.26 13.57 1.31
N ALA A 105 0.74 14.78 1.57
CA ALA A 105 1.37 16.04 1.17
C ALA A 105 2.74 16.24 1.86
N ALA A 106 2.82 15.91 3.16
CA ALA A 106 4.07 15.96 3.90
C ALA A 106 5.10 14.95 3.35
N GLY A 107 4.67 13.71 3.11
CA GLY A 107 5.48 12.64 2.55
C GLY A 107 6.00 12.96 1.16
N PHE A 108 5.20 13.61 0.32
CA PHE A 108 5.63 14.14 -0.98
C PHE A 108 6.77 15.14 -0.83
N GLY A 109 6.64 16.10 0.07
CA GLY A 109 7.71 17.07 0.37
C GLY A 109 8.97 16.41 0.93
N GLN A 110 8.81 15.39 1.79
CA GLN A 110 9.93 14.63 2.34
C GLN A 110 10.66 13.83 1.25
N LEU A 111 9.95 13.10 0.39
CA LEU A 111 10.56 12.36 -0.73
C LEU A 111 11.29 13.28 -1.70
N ARG A 112 10.70 14.46 -1.99
CA ARG A 112 11.37 15.50 -2.77
C ARG A 112 12.68 15.95 -2.14
N ALA A 113 12.67 16.27 -0.85
CA ALA A 113 13.88 16.68 -0.13
C ALA A 113 14.94 15.57 -0.11
N LEU A 114 14.54 14.31 0.11
CA LEU A 114 15.45 13.16 0.08
C LEU A 114 16.09 12.95 -1.30
N ARG A 115 15.34 13.19 -2.39
CA ARG A 115 15.91 13.19 -3.75
C ARG A 115 16.90 14.33 -3.93
N ASP A 116 16.55 15.55 -3.53
CA ASP A 116 17.40 16.73 -3.69
C ASP A 116 18.71 16.67 -2.89
N LEU A 117 18.69 15.96 -1.76
CA LEU A 117 19.87 15.68 -0.95
C LEU A 117 20.70 14.48 -1.46
N ASP A 118 20.30 13.85 -2.57
CA ASP A 118 20.91 12.62 -3.13
C ASP A 118 21.01 11.47 -2.11
N VAL A 119 20.07 11.40 -1.17
CA VAL A 119 20.00 10.33 -0.17
C VAL A 119 18.97 9.26 -0.53
N LEU A 120 17.99 9.58 -1.38
CA LEU A 120 16.90 8.66 -1.73
C LEU A 120 17.41 7.39 -2.42
N SER A 121 18.45 7.50 -3.25
CA SER A 121 19.16 6.38 -3.90
C SER A 121 19.81 5.41 -2.91
N ASN A 122 20.08 5.87 -1.68
CA ASN A 122 20.67 5.07 -0.61
C ASN A 122 19.63 4.39 0.29
N VAL A 123 18.33 4.72 0.16
CA VAL A 123 17.26 4.18 1.01
C VAL A 123 16.93 2.75 0.58
N ARG A 124 17.00 1.81 1.52
CA ARG A 124 16.67 0.40 1.27
C ARG A 124 15.19 0.11 1.40
N TYR A 125 14.56 0.68 2.42
CA TYR A 125 13.17 0.42 2.74
C TYR A 125 12.37 1.72 2.76
N LEU A 126 11.24 1.75 2.07
CA LEU A 126 10.24 2.80 2.20
C LEU A 126 8.99 2.18 2.81
N CYS A 127 8.57 2.69 3.95
CA CYS A 127 7.40 2.20 4.67
C CYS A 127 6.34 3.30 4.73
N GLY A 128 5.08 2.93 4.56
CA GLY A 128 3.99 3.89 4.63
C GLY A 128 2.70 3.28 5.16
N VAL A 129 2.01 4.00 6.05
CA VAL A 129 0.68 3.62 6.58
C VAL A 129 -0.34 4.68 6.18
N SER A 130 -1.58 4.27 5.86
CA SER A 130 -2.67 5.19 5.49
C SER A 130 -2.24 6.13 4.34
N GLY A 131 -2.39 7.45 4.49
CA GLY A 131 -1.90 8.43 3.51
C GLY A 131 -0.40 8.34 3.20
N GLY A 132 0.42 7.93 4.17
CA GLY A 132 1.84 7.62 3.95
C GLY A 132 2.04 6.40 3.05
N GLY A 133 1.15 5.40 3.16
CA GLY A 133 1.11 4.24 2.28
C GLY A 133 0.76 4.63 0.85
N LEU A 134 -0.19 5.54 0.66
CA LEU A 134 -0.59 6.04 -0.67
C LEU A 134 0.56 6.76 -1.38
N VAL A 135 1.21 7.72 -0.73
CA VAL A 135 2.32 8.45 -1.37
C VAL A 135 3.51 7.53 -1.66
N SER A 136 3.78 6.57 -0.76
CA SER A 136 4.86 5.58 -0.95
C SER A 136 4.54 4.60 -2.09
N ALA A 137 3.29 4.14 -2.20
CA ALA A 137 2.84 3.25 -3.27
C ALA A 137 2.89 3.95 -4.63
N VAL A 138 2.35 5.17 -4.73
CA VAL A 138 2.40 5.93 -5.98
C VAL A 138 3.85 6.25 -6.38
N PHE A 139 4.67 6.74 -5.44
CA PHE A 139 6.09 6.98 -5.72
C PHE A 139 6.78 5.72 -6.27
N THR A 140 6.51 4.56 -5.67
CA THR A 140 7.14 3.30 -6.07
C THR A 140 6.61 2.76 -7.40
N TYR A 141 5.31 2.80 -7.63
CA TYR A 141 4.63 2.03 -8.68
C TYR A 141 3.91 2.86 -9.76
N HIS A 142 4.08 4.19 -9.82
CA HIS A 142 3.44 4.98 -10.89
C HIS A 142 3.81 4.46 -12.28
N GLN A 143 2.85 4.45 -13.19
CA GLN A 143 2.99 3.99 -14.57
C GLN A 143 2.92 5.17 -15.56
N SER A 144 3.17 6.38 -15.08
CA SER A 144 3.05 7.61 -15.88
C SER A 144 4.20 7.80 -16.89
N GLY A 145 5.28 7.03 -16.76
CA GLY A 145 6.47 7.14 -17.61
C GLY A 145 7.34 8.38 -17.33
N VAL A 146 6.98 9.21 -16.35
CA VAL A 146 7.74 10.42 -16.03
C VAL A 146 8.93 10.13 -15.13
N SER A 147 9.96 10.97 -15.21
CA SER A 147 11.14 10.88 -14.33
C SER A 147 10.81 11.30 -12.89
N ASP A 148 11.64 10.91 -11.93
CA ASP A 148 11.54 11.38 -10.55
C ASP A 148 11.71 12.89 -10.40
N HIS A 149 12.48 13.50 -11.29
CA HIS A 149 12.60 14.96 -11.35
C HIS A 149 11.25 15.61 -11.65
N THR A 150 10.50 15.04 -12.59
CA THR A 150 9.17 15.50 -12.98
C THR A 150 8.12 15.13 -11.93
N LEU A 151 8.15 13.89 -11.44
CA LEU A 151 7.19 13.36 -10.46
C LEU A 151 7.26 14.12 -9.14
N LEU A 152 8.45 14.31 -8.60
CA LEU A 152 8.61 15.01 -7.32
C LEU A 152 8.68 16.54 -7.52
N GLY A 153 8.99 17.04 -8.72
CA GLY A 153 9.14 18.48 -9.00
C GLY A 153 10.33 19.09 -8.27
N GLN A 154 10.62 20.38 -8.45
CA GLN A 154 11.71 21.07 -7.71
C GLN A 154 11.26 21.49 -6.30
N THR A 155 12.22 21.63 -5.38
CA THR A 155 11.94 22.26 -4.08
C THR A 155 11.72 23.76 -4.27
N PRO A 156 10.50 24.28 -3.99
CA PRO A 156 10.20 25.70 -4.14
C PRO A 156 10.88 26.50 -3.03
N GLN A 157 11.17 27.77 -3.30
CA GLN A 157 11.59 28.68 -2.23
C GLN A 157 10.40 28.96 -1.29
N PRO A 158 10.65 29.26 -0.01
CA PRO A 158 9.57 29.58 0.92
C PRO A 158 8.63 30.69 0.43
N SER A 159 9.15 31.67 -0.31
CA SER A 159 8.38 32.76 -0.93
C SER A 159 7.42 32.30 -2.04
N ASP A 160 7.68 31.14 -2.65
CA ASP A 160 6.87 30.59 -3.75
C ASP A 160 5.73 29.69 -3.26
N LEU A 161 5.66 29.41 -1.95
CA LEU A 161 4.62 28.58 -1.32
C LEU A 161 3.30 29.37 -1.18
N THR A 162 2.70 29.71 -2.31
CA THR A 162 1.43 30.44 -2.40
C THR A 162 0.28 29.54 -2.87
N LEU A 163 -0.97 29.91 -2.56
CA LEU A 163 -2.15 29.17 -3.02
C LEU A 163 -2.27 29.17 -4.56
N GLU A 164 -1.87 30.26 -5.21
CA GLU A 164 -1.84 30.37 -6.67
C GLU A 164 -0.87 29.36 -7.30
N ARG A 165 0.33 29.21 -6.73
CA ARG A 165 1.28 28.18 -7.18
C ARG A 165 0.78 26.77 -6.89
N LEU A 166 0.01 26.59 -5.82
CA LEU A 166 -0.58 25.30 -5.49
C LEU A 166 -1.67 24.90 -6.50
N SER A 167 -2.45 25.85 -7.02
CA SER A 167 -3.48 25.58 -8.04
C SER A 167 -2.92 25.19 -9.41
N ASP A 168 -1.67 25.54 -9.68
CA ASP A 168 -0.99 25.27 -10.95
C ASP A 168 -0.04 24.06 -10.90
N LEU A 169 -0.26 23.13 -9.97
CA LEU A 169 0.56 21.92 -9.88
C LEU A 169 0.43 21.06 -11.16
N PRO A 170 1.55 20.70 -11.82
CA PRO A 170 1.51 19.83 -12.99
C PRO A 170 0.82 18.51 -12.67
N HIS A 171 -0.03 18.02 -13.56
CA HIS A 171 -0.72 16.73 -13.36
C HIS A 171 0.26 15.55 -13.24
N SER A 172 1.47 15.66 -13.80
CA SER A 172 2.52 14.65 -13.63
C SER A 172 3.16 14.65 -12.24
N SER A 173 2.90 15.66 -11.40
CA SER A 173 3.45 15.78 -10.06
C SER A 173 2.75 14.84 -9.10
N LEU A 174 3.50 14.15 -8.26
CA LEU A 174 2.99 13.39 -7.13
C LEU A 174 2.15 14.26 -6.20
N GLY A 175 2.51 15.55 -6.07
CA GLY A 175 1.77 16.51 -5.26
C GLY A 175 0.34 16.76 -5.75
N TRP A 176 0.05 16.53 -7.04
CA TRP A 176 -1.31 16.67 -7.58
C TRP A 176 -2.28 15.73 -6.87
N GLY A 177 -1.82 14.54 -6.45
CA GLY A 177 -2.60 13.62 -5.64
C GLY A 177 -3.18 14.29 -4.40
N ALA A 178 -2.39 15.08 -3.66
CA ALA A 178 -2.87 15.78 -2.46
C ALA A 178 -3.95 16.85 -2.73
N THR A 179 -4.12 17.28 -3.98
CA THR A 179 -5.14 18.26 -4.39
C THR A 179 -6.45 17.63 -4.88
N ALA A 180 -6.51 16.29 -4.97
CA ALA A 180 -7.69 15.59 -5.45
C ALA A 180 -8.90 15.79 -4.52
N ASP A 181 -10.06 16.11 -5.12
CA ASP A 181 -11.33 16.25 -4.41
C ASP A 181 -11.87 14.86 -4.03
N ILE A 182 -11.54 14.41 -2.82
CA ILE A 182 -12.05 13.15 -2.25
C ILE A 182 -13.57 13.19 -2.12
N THR A 183 -14.14 14.34 -1.76
CA THR A 183 -15.56 14.44 -1.42
C THR A 183 -16.44 14.23 -2.66
N PHE A 184 -16.07 14.85 -3.79
CA PHE A 184 -16.76 14.62 -5.06
C PHE A 184 -16.63 13.17 -5.54
N ASN A 185 -15.43 12.59 -5.46
CA ASN A 185 -15.18 11.21 -5.87
C ASN A 185 -15.91 10.19 -4.98
N LEU A 186 -15.95 10.42 -3.66
CA LEU A 186 -16.69 9.60 -2.71
C LEU A 186 -18.20 9.68 -2.99
N GLY A 187 -18.73 10.87 -3.31
CA GLY A 187 -20.12 11.04 -3.71
C GLY A 187 -20.47 10.28 -5.00
N ARG A 188 -19.59 10.33 -6.02
CA ARG A 188 -19.74 9.57 -7.26
C ARG A 188 -19.71 8.06 -7.02
N GLU A 189 -18.74 7.56 -6.25
CA GLU A 189 -18.66 6.13 -5.96
C GLU A 189 -19.80 5.63 -5.08
N LEU A 190 -20.33 6.47 -4.18
CA LEU A 190 -21.54 6.15 -3.44
C LEU A 190 -22.75 5.95 -4.37
N VAL A 191 -22.90 6.78 -5.41
CA VAL A 191 -23.94 6.60 -6.45
C VAL A 191 -23.72 5.30 -7.24
N ASN A 192 -22.48 5.02 -7.65
CA ASN A 192 -22.13 3.77 -8.34
C ASN A 192 -22.39 2.54 -7.45
N TYR A 193 -22.10 2.63 -6.16
CA TYR A 193 -22.33 1.59 -5.16
C TYR A 193 -23.81 1.28 -5.00
N ILE A 194 -24.67 2.31 -4.91
CA ILE A 194 -26.13 2.17 -4.88
C ILE A 194 -26.62 1.51 -6.18
N ALA A 195 -26.13 1.95 -7.34
CA ALA A 195 -26.53 1.42 -8.64
C ALA A 195 -26.09 -0.04 -8.88
N ARG A 196 -24.95 -0.47 -8.31
CA ARG A 196 -24.36 -1.81 -8.49
C ARG A 196 -24.77 -2.81 -7.40
N GLY A 197 -25.56 -2.42 -6.41
CA GLY A 197 -26.04 -3.31 -5.35
C GLY A 197 -24.94 -3.90 -4.46
N ARG A 198 -23.78 -3.25 -4.36
CA ARG A 198 -22.69 -3.66 -3.47
C ARG A 198 -23.09 -3.33 -2.01
N THR A 199 -22.64 -4.14 -1.04
CA THR A 199 -23.19 -4.13 0.34
C THR A 199 -22.17 -3.87 1.46
N ARG A 200 -20.88 -3.68 1.15
CA ARG A 200 -19.84 -3.37 2.15
C ARG A 200 -19.31 -1.94 1.99
N ALA A 201 -19.51 -1.12 3.02
CA ALA A 201 -19.05 0.28 3.04
C ALA A 201 -17.52 0.44 2.89
N GLY A 202 -16.74 -0.55 3.34
CA GLY A 202 -15.27 -0.55 3.17
C GLY A 202 -14.82 -0.62 1.71
N ASP A 203 -15.61 -1.24 0.85
CA ASP A 203 -15.31 -1.35 -0.59
C ASP A 203 -15.52 0.02 -1.28
N ILE A 204 -16.53 0.80 -0.86
CA ILE A 204 -16.77 2.16 -1.38
C ILE A 204 -15.59 3.07 -1.09
N TRP A 205 -15.15 3.08 0.17
CA TRP A 205 -14.06 3.94 0.59
C TRP A 205 -12.77 3.58 -0.15
N SER A 206 -12.47 2.28 -0.26
CA SER A 206 -11.26 1.80 -0.93
C SER A 206 -11.29 2.06 -2.45
N GLU A 207 -12.43 1.85 -3.11
CA GLU A 207 -12.59 2.15 -4.54
C GLU A 207 -12.58 3.66 -4.81
N ALA A 208 -13.27 4.47 -4.00
CA ALA A 208 -13.25 5.93 -4.15
C ALA A 208 -11.83 6.48 -3.98
N LEU A 209 -11.08 5.93 -3.03
CA LEU A 209 -9.71 6.30 -2.80
C LEU A 209 -8.79 5.81 -3.94
N ALA A 210 -8.95 4.57 -4.41
CA ALA A 210 -8.19 4.09 -5.57
C ALA A 210 -8.47 4.93 -6.83
N ASN A 211 -9.73 5.21 -7.13
CA ASN A 211 -10.12 5.99 -8.30
C ASN A 211 -9.66 7.46 -8.22
N ALA A 212 -9.68 8.05 -7.01
CA ALA A 212 -9.26 9.43 -6.83
C ALA A 212 -7.73 9.60 -6.86
N PHE A 213 -6.98 8.62 -6.33
CA PHE A 213 -5.54 8.78 -6.10
C PHE A 213 -4.66 7.87 -6.93
N LEU A 214 -5.06 6.64 -7.19
CA LEU A 214 -4.20 5.60 -7.76
C LEU A 214 -4.36 5.52 -9.28
N ASP A 215 -5.59 5.66 -9.79
CA ASP A 215 -5.91 5.59 -11.22
C ASP A 215 -5.14 6.62 -12.05
N HIS A 216 -5.04 7.85 -11.54
CA HIS A 216 -4.30 8.92 -12.20
C HIS A 216 -2.83 8.56 -12.48
N TYR A 217 -2.22 7.75 -11.61
CA TYR A 217 -0.85 7.26 -11.77
C TYR A 217 -0.79 5.86 -12.38
N GLY A 218 -1.90 5.31 -12.88
CA GLY A 218 -1.97 4.01 -13.52
C GLY A 218 -1.84 2.82 -12.57
N LEU A 219 -2.10 3.00 -11.28
CA LEU A 219 -2.04 1.89 -10.31
C LEU A 219 -3.33 1.05 -10.32
N GLY A 220 -4.49 1.67 -10.53
CA GLY A 220 -5.77 0.97 -10.54
C GLY A 220 -6.15 0.39 -9.16
N SER A 221 -7.37 -0.16 -9.07
CA SER A 221 -7.82 -0.96 -7.93
C SER A 221 -7.73 -2.47 -8.16
N ASP A 222 -7.38 -2.90 -9.38
CA ASP A 222 -7.41 -4.31 -9.84
C ASP A 222 -6.00 -4.92 -10.02
N LYS A 223 -4.95 -4.20 -9.59
CA LYS A 223 -3.56 -4.62 -9.78
C LYS A 223 -2.87 -4.98 -8.47
N TYR A 224 -1.92 -5.90 -8.56
CA TYR A 224 -1.02 -6.32 -7.50
C TYR A 224 0.36 -5.71 -7.69
N PHE A 225 0.96 -5.24 -6.62
CA PHE A 225 2.36 -4.81 -6.62
C PHE A 225 3.30 -6.02 -6.59
N THR A 226 4.37 -5.97 -7.37
CA THR A 226 5.45 -6.97 -7.33
C THR A 226 6.80 -6.30 -7.21
N LEU A 227 7.75 -6.98 -6.57
CA LEU A 227 9.11 -6.48 -6.40
C LEU A 227 9.87 -6.37 -7.72
N SER A 228 9.72 -7.37 -8.59
CA SER A 228 10.54 -7.50 -9.79
C SER A 228 9.84 -8.36 -10.85
N ALA A 229 10.38 -8.34 -12.07
CA ALA A 229 9.92 -9.21 -13.14
C ALA A 229 10.11 -10.69 -12.79
N SER A 230 11.21 -11.05 -12.12
CA SER A 230 11.45 -12.41 -11.62
C SER A 230 10.37 -12.82 -10.63
N SER A 231 10.10 -11.97 -9.63
CA SER A 231 9.09 -12.25 -8.61
C SER A 231 7.69 -12.40 -9.21
N ARG A 232 7.33 -11.60 -10.22
CA ARG A 232 6.09 -11.77 -10.99
C ARG A 232 6.06 -13.10 -11.72
N ASP A 233 7.13 -13.43 -12.44
CA ASP A 233 7.17 -14.63 -13.29
C ASP A 233 7.11 -15.90 -12.43
N GLU A 234 7.76 -15.90 -11.26
CA GLU A 234 7.60 -16.94 -10.24
C GLU A 234 6.16 -17.04 -9.69
N ILE A 235 5.44 -15.92 -9.55
CA ILE A 235 4.02 -15.95 -9.15
C ILE A 235 3.18 -16.57 -10.27
N LEU A 236 3.43 -16.21 -11.53
CA LEU A 236 2.71 -16.75 -12.68
C LEU A 236 2.95 -18.26 -12.83
N GLU A 237 4.20 -18.71 -12.69
CA GLU A 237 4.56 -20.14 -12.75
C GLU A 237 3.84 -20.96 -11.67
N ARG A 238 3.81 -20.48 -10.42
CA ARG A 238 3.06 -21.16 -9.34
C ARG A 238 1.55 -21.19 -9.57
N ASN A 239 1.03 -20.28 -10.38
CA ASN A 239 -0.39 -20.18 -10.71
C ASN A 239 -0.67 -20.63 -12.14
N GLU A 240 0.22 -21.44 -12.73
CA GLU A 240 0.02 -21.98 -14.07
C GLU A 240 -1.30 -22.75 -14.15
N GLY A 241 -2.13 -22.42 -15.15
CA GLY A 241 -3.48 -22.99 -15.30
C GLY A 241 -4.61 -22.20 -14.63
N ASN A 242 -4.31 -21.14 -13.88
CA ASN A 242 -5.33 -20.20 -13.41
C ASN A 242 -5.55 -19.07 -14.44
N PRO A 243 -6.65 -19.08 -15.22
CA PRO A 243 -6.89 -18.08 -16.27
C PRO A 243 -7.12 -16.67 -15.71
N ASP A 244 -7.49 -16.56 -14.44
CA ASP A 244 -7.76 -15.29 -13.78
C ASP A 244 -6.46 -14.57 -13.40
N ILE A 245 -5.30 -15.26 -13.38
CA ILE A 245 -4.01 -14.69 -13.01
C ILE A 245 -3.14 -14.54 -14.24
N ASN A 246 -2.88 -13.30 -14.63
CA ASN A 246 -2.08 -13.00 -15.81
C ASN A 246 -1.12 -11.84 -15.58
N ARG A 247 -0.17 -11.68 -16.50
CA ARG A 247 0.90 -10.69 -16.42
C ARG A 247 0.40 -9.24 -16.26
N GLN A 248 -0.78 -8.89 -16.79
CA GLN A 248 -1.34 -7.53 -16.73
C GLN A 248 -1.92 -7.17 -15.37
N MET A 249 -2.01 -8.13 -14.44
CA MET A 249 -2.43 -7.87 -13.07
C MET A 249 -1.30 -7.36 -12.19
N PHE A 250 -0.05 -7.42 -12.63
CA PHE A 250 1.10 -7.13 -11.78
C PHE A 250 1.79 -5.84 -12.21
N LEU A 251 1.97 -4.92 -11.26
CA LEU A 251 2.71 -3.69 -11.42
C LEU A 251 4.14 -3.86 -10.93
N LEU A 252 5.08 -3.52 -11.80
CA LEU A 252 6.48 -3.42 -11.46
C LEU A 252 6.79 -2.02 -10.91
N PRO A 253 7.83 -1.86 -10.08
CA PRO A 253 8.27 -0.55 -9.65
C PRO A 253 8.57 0.33 -10.88
N ALA A 254 8.20 1.61 -10.79
CA ALA A 254 8.33 2.57 -11.87
C ALA A 254 9.78 2.76 -12.34
N GLN A 255 10.73 2.52 -11.44
CA GLN A 255 12.17 2.55 -11.67
C GLN A 255 12.84 1.36 -10.97
N PRO A 256 13.93 0.79 -11.53
CA PRO A 256 14.60 -0.38 -10.96
C PRO A 256 15.35 -0.09 -9.65
N ASP A 257 15.65 1.18 -9.38
CA ASP A 257 16.39 1.66 -8.20
C ASP A 257 15.48 2.05 -7.03
N ARG A 258 14.18 1.76 -7.11
CA ARG A 258 13.23 2.04 -6.03
C ARG A 258 13.62 1.34 -4.73
N PRO A 259 13.44 2.01 -3.57
CA PRO A 259 13.46 1.33 -2.27
C PRO A 259 12.40 0.22 -2.22
N TYR A 260 12.63 -0.79 -1.41
CA TYR A 260 11.64 -1.84 -1.16
C TYR A 260 10.45 -1.26 -0.37
N LEU A 261 9.26 -1.34 -0.95
CA LEU A 261 8.05 -0.82 -0.33
C LEU A 261 7.51 -1.80 0.72
N LEU A 262 7.30 -1.29 1.93
CA LEU A 262 6.60 -1.97 3.02
C LEU A 262 5.27 -1.25 3.26
N LEU A 263 4.16 -2.00 3.15
CA LEU A 263 2.82 -1.52 3.48
C LEU A 263 2.30 -2.32 4.68
N PRO A 264 2.46 -1.82 5.92
CA PRO A 264 1.90 -2.46 7.09
C PRO A 264 0.37 -2.43 7.00
N VAL A 265 -0.25 -3.58 7.30
CA VAL A 265 -1.71 -3.74 7.43
C VAL A 265 -2.18 -3.53 8.86
#